data_AF-A0A7J3CTU2-F1
#
_entry.id   AF-A0A7J3CTU2-F1
#
_cell.length_a   1.000
_cell.length_b   1.000
_cell.length_c   1.000
_cell.angle_alpha   90.00
_cell.angle_beta   90.00
_cell.angle_gamma   90.00
#
_symmetry.space_group_name_H-M   'P 1'
#
loop_
_entity.id
_entity.type
_entity.pdbx_description
1 polymer ?
#
loop_
_entity_poly.entity_id
_entity_poly.type
_entity_poly.pdbx_seq_one_letter_code
_entity_poly.pdbx_strand_id
1 'polypeptide(L)'
;MQKLKFYFLSNPKLFLFLILTTFSLFISFSKAQTDPTAQLTNDLSELCKQLKDLIPTTAMLLVMVGAVVYAGGQFFSAETRARATVWASSCIVGAIIGLLIAQLAPQILGAIIGQDITC
;
A
#
# COMPACT_ATOMS: atom_id res chain seq x y z
N MET A 1 -24.33 -16.87 13.02
CA MET A 1 -22.89 -16.96 12.70
C MET A 1 -22.51 -18.02 11.64
N GLN A 2 -23.44 -18.82 11.09
CA GLN A 2 -23.09 -19.85 10.08
C GLN A 2 -22.89 -19.33 8.64
N LYS A 3 -23.47 -18.17 8.28
CA LYS A 3 -23.39 -17.63 6.91
C LYS A 3 -22.00 -17.07 6.53
N LEU A 4 -21.18 -16.69 7.50
CA LEU A 4 -19.80 -16.22 7.24
C LEU A 4 -18.86 -17.37 6.83
N LYS A 5 -19.07 -18.58 7.37
CA LYS A 5 -18.23 -19.76 7.12
C LYS A 5 -18.36 -20.27 5.67
N PHE A 6 -19.55 -20.09 5.07
CA PHE A 6 -19.83 -20.51 3.68
C PHE A 6 -19.32 -19.50 2.64
N TYR A 7 -19.33 -18.19 2.94
CA TYR A 7 -18.78 -17.17 2.05
C TYR A 7 -17.24 -17.24 1.96
N PHE A 8 -16.59 -17.65 3.05
CA PHE A 8 -15.14 -17.80 3.15
C PHE A 8 -14.58 -18.96 2.29
N LEU A 9 -15.33 -20.06 2.16
CA LEU A 9 -14.94 -21.25 1.38
C LEU A 9 -15.41 -21.22 -0.09
N SER A 10 -16.35 -20.35 -0.45
CA SER A 10 -16.91 -20.28 -1.80
C SER A 10 -16.15 -19.36 -2.76
N ASN A 11 -15.22 -18.54 -2.27
CA ASN A 11 -14.54 -17.52 -3.06
C ASN A 11 -13.05 -17.87 -3.26
N PRO A 12 -12.67 -18.48 -4.42
CA PRO A 12 -11.30 -18.94 -4.66
C PRO A 12 -10.29 -17.78 -4.64
N LYS A 13 -10.73 -16.56 -4.97
CA LYS A 13 -9.90 -15.35 -4.94
C LYS A 13 -9.59 -14.85 -3.51
N LEU A 14 -10.52 -15.04 -2.56
CA LEU A 14 -10.35 -14.63 -1.17
C LEU A 14 -9.41 -15.59 -0.41
N PHE A 15 -9.55 -16.88 -0.67
CA PHE A 15 -8.67 -17.92 -0.10
C PHE A 15 -7.23 -17.78 -0.62
N LEU A 16 -7.07 -17.49 -1.92
CA LEU A 16 -5.75 -17.26 -2.52
C LEU A 16 -5.08 -15.99 -1.98
N PHE A 17 -5.83 -14.90 -1.76
CA PHE A 17 -5.30 -13.69 -1.15
C PHE A 17 -4.82 -13.93 0.29
N LEU A 18 -5.57 -14.71 1.08
CA LEU A 18 -5.20 -15.06 2.45
C LEU A 18 -3.92 -15.91 2.53
N ILE A 19 -3.76 -16.89 1.62
CA ILE A 19 -2.54 -17.70 1.54
C ILE A 19 -1.34 -16.86 1.10
N LEU A 20 -1.52 -15.91 0.18
CA LEU A 20 -0.44 -15.02 -0.25
C LEU A 20 0.07 -14.14 0.90
N THR A 21 -0.85 -13.65 1.75
CA THR A 21 -0.50 -12.81 2.91
C THR A 21 0.17 -13.59 4.04
N THR A 22 -0.16 -14.87 4.23
CA THR A 22 0.54 -15.71 5.23
C THR A 22 1.89 -16.18 4.72
N PHE A 23 2.04 -16.38 3.42
CA PHE A 23 3.32 -16.73 2.78
C PHE A 23 4.33 -15.58 2.84
N SER A 24 3.90 -14.32 2.64
CA SER A 24 4.77 -13.15 2.79
C SER A 24 5.26 -12.94 4.24
N LEU A 25 4.41 -13.29 5.22
CA LEU A 25 4.75 -13.25 6.64
C LEU A 25 5.80 -14.30 7.01
N PHE A 26 5.75 -15.48 6.39
CA PHE A 26 6.71 -16.57 6.64
C PHE A 26 8.12 -16.26 6.11
N ILE A 27 8.22 -15.63 4.93
CA ILE A 27 9.51 -15.21 4.34
C ILE A 27 10.20 -14.15 5.20
N SER A 28 9.41 -13.29 5.84
CA SER A 28 9.93 -12.22 6.71
C SER A 28 10.56 -12.75 8.01
N PHE A 29 10.12 -13.92 8.50
CA PHE A 29 10.65 -14.52 9.74
C PHE A 29 12.02 -15.19 9.55
N SER A 30 12.41 -15.52 8.31
CA SER A 30 13.67 -16.23 8.03
C SER A 30 14.91 -15.34 8.00
N LYS A 31 14.77 -14.01 8.08
CA LYS A 31 15.90 -13.07 8.09
C LYS A 31 16.28 -12.64 9.51
N ALA A 32 16.58 -13.59 10.40
CA ALA A 32 17.16 -13.30 11.72
C ALA A 32 18.68 -13.51 11.65
N GLN A 33 19.47 -12.43 11.67
CA GLN A 33 20.94 -12.50 11.62
C GLN A 33 21.62 -11.53 12.62
N THR A 34 22.93 -11.77 12.81
CA THR A 34 23.66 -11.84 14.09
C THR A 34 24.45 -10.58 14.51
N ASP A 35 24.21 -9.40 13.94
CA ASP A 35 24.87 -8.16 14.38
C ASP A 35 23.87 -6.98 14.50
N PRO A 36 23.40 -6.64 15.71
CA PRO A 36 22.17 -5.86 15.90
C PRO A 36 22.26 -4.37 15.53
N THR A 37 23.45 -3.78 15.36
CA THR A 37 23.59 -2.31 15.19
C THR A 37 24.02 -1.89 13.79
N ALA A 38 24.99 -2.59 13.18
CA ALA A 38 25.43 -2.31 11.82
C ALA A 38 24.41 -2.78 10.77
N GLN A 39 23.72 -3.89 11.02
CA GLN A 39 22.70 -4.41 10.11
C GLN A 39 21.42 -3.60 10.18
N LEU A 40 21.02 -3.10 11.36
CA LEU A 40 19.86 -2.22 11.48
C LEU A 40 20.00 -1.01 10.56
N THR A 41 21.17 -0.38 10.54
CA THR A 41 21.40 0.81 9.71
C THR A 41 21.33 0.49 8.21
N ASN A 42 21.87 -0.67 7.79
CA ASN A 42 21.79 -1.13 6.40
C ASN A 42 20.37 -1.54 5.99
N ASP A 43 19.65 -2.25 6.86
CA ASP A 43 18.27 -2.68 6.63
C ASP A 43 17.32 -1.49 6.56
N LEU A 44 17.51 -0.46 7.41
CA LEU A 44 16.74 0.79 7.35
C LEU A 44 17.00 1.55 6.04
N SER A 45 18.24 1.53 5.53
CA SER A 45 18.59 2.16 4.25
C SER A 45 17.95 1.43 3.06
N GLU A 46 17.96 0.09 3.08
CA GLU A 46 17.34 -0.72 2.03
C GLU A 46 15.81 -0.60 2.04
N LEU A 47 15.19 -0.59 3.23
CA LEU A 47 13.76 -0.32 3.39
C LEU A 47 13.38 1.07 2.88
N CYS A 48 14.22 2.08 3.14
CA CYS A 48 13.96 3.42 2.66
C CYS A 48 14.03 3.52 1.13
N LYS A 49 15.00 2.85 0.49
CA LYS A 49 15.06 2.75 -0.98
C LYS A 49 13.84 2.03 -1.56
N GLN A 50 13.43 0.93 -0.94
CA GLN A 50 12.24 0.20 -1.36
C GLN A 50 10.97 1.05 -1.23
N LEU A 51 10.81 1.80 -0.14
CA LEU A 51 9.68 2.72 0.02
C LEU A 51 9.68 3.81 -1.05
N LYS A 52 10.85 4.39 -1.34
CA LYS A 52 11.00 5.48 -2.32
C LYS A 52 10.65 5.05 -3.74
N ASP A 53 10.90 3.81 -4.10
CA ASP A 53 10.54 3.24 -5.42
C ASP A 53 9.08 2.73 -5.46
N LEU A 54 8.59 2.21 -4.34
CA LEU A 54 7.24 1.64 -4.25
C LEU A 54 6.13 2.70 -4.17
N ILE A 55 6.36 3.81 -3.47
CA ILE A 55 5.36 4.88 -3.30
C ILE A 55 4.92 5.50 -4.63
N PRO A 56 5.82 5.97 -5.53
CA PRO A 56 5.37 6.55 -6.81
C PRO A 56 4.70 5.52 -7.71
N THR A 57 5.20 4.28 -7.72
CA THR A 57 4.62 3.16 -8.48
C THR A 57 3.19 2.86 -8.03
N THR A 58 2.94 2.80 -6.73
CA THR A 58 1.60 2.55 -6.17
C THR A 58 0.66 3.74 -6.32
N ALA A 59 1.18 4.97 -6.26
CA ALA A 59 0.39 6.19 -6.52
C ALA A 59 -0.14 6.22 -7.96
N MET A 60 0.69 5.88 -8.95
CA MET A 60 0.26 5.81 -10.35
C MET A 60 -0.83 4.75 -10.55
N LEU A 61 -0.72 3.62 -9.85
CA LEU A 61 -1.68 2.53 -9.89
C LEU A 61 -3.03 2.93 -9.26
N LEU A 62 -3.00 3.65 -8.13
CA LEU A 62 -4.21 4.20 -7.49
C LEU A 62 -4.96 5.20 -8.37
N VAL A 63 -4.25 6.04 -9.13
CA VAL A 63 -4.87 6.97 -10.09
C VAL A 63 -5.58 6.19 -11.21
N MET A 64 -4.93 5.17 -11.77
CA MET A 64 -5.53 4.31 -12.80
C MET A 64 -6.78 3.58 -12.28
N VAL A 65 -6.70 3.00 -11.08
CA VAL A 65 -7.86 2.32 -10.46
C VAL A 65 -8.99 3.32 -10.21
N GLY A 66 -8.70 4.52 -9.72
CA GLY A 66 -9.69 5.58 -9.55
C GLY A 66 -10.41 5.94 -10.85
N ALA A 67 -9.67 6.08 -11.95
CA ALA A 67 -10.23 6.37 -13.26
C ALA A 67 -11.13 5.23 -13.78
N VAL A 68 -10.68 3.98 -13.65
CA VAL A 68 -11.43 2.79 -14.09
C VAL A 68 -12.67 2.59 -13.22
N VAL A 69 -12.59 2.79 -11.91
CA VAL A 69 -13.74 2.67 -11.00
C VAL A 69 -14.76 3.78 -11.26
N TYR A 70 -14.32 5.00 -11.56
CA TYR A 70 -15.22 6.09 -11.95
C TYR A 70 -15.95 5.79 -13.26
N ALA A 71 -15.22 5.38 -14.29
CA ALA A 71 -15.79 5.01 -15.59
C ALA A 71 -16.71 3.78 -15.47
N GLY A 72 -16.26 2.76 -14.74
CA GLY A 72 -17.01 1.54 -14.43
C GLY A 72 -18.31 1.83 -13.69
N GLY A 73 -18.29 2.78 -12.74
CA GLY A 73 -19.45 3.21 -11.98
C GLY A 73 -20.60 3.76 -12.82
N GLN A 74 -20.32 4.26 -14.02
CA GLN A 74 -21.36 4.79 -14.92
C GLN A 74 -22.19 3.69 -15.59
N PHE A 75 -21.70 2.46 -15.64
CA PHE A 75 -22.43 1.32 -16.22
C PHE A 75 -23.39 0.64 -15.23
N PHE A 76 -23.38 1.05 -13.95
CA PHE A 76 -24.19 0.43 -12.93
C PHE A 76 -25.35 1.33 -12.46
N SER A 77 -26.32 0.71 -11.78
CA SER A 77 -27.52 1.37 -11.24
C SER A 77 -27.18 2.48 -10.23
N ALA A 78 -28.14 3.36 -9.94
CA ALA A 78 -27.95 4.58 -9.15
C ALA A 78 -27.27 4.35 -7.79
N GLU A 79 -27.56 3.24 -7.11
CA GLU A 79 -26.97 2.91 -5.80
C GLU A 79 -25.49 2.54 -5.87
N THR A 80 -25.07 1.83 -6.92
CA THR A 80 -23.69 1.38 -7.12
C THR A 80 -22.84 2.45 -7.81
N ARG A 81 -23.45 3.30 -8.64
CA ARG A 81 -22.82 4.51 -9.19
C ARG A 81 -22.36 5.44 -8.06
N ALA A 82 -23.24 5.72 -7.10
CA ALA A 82 -22.92 6.60 -5.97
C ALA A 82 -21.79 6.06 -5.09
N ARG A 83 -21.73 4.73 -4.89
CA ARG A 83 -20.61 4.11 -4.18
C ARG A 83 -19.33 4.16 -5.02
N ALA A 84 -19.36 3.79 -6.30
CA ALA A 84 -18.17 3.83 -7.15
C ALA A 84 -17.52 5.22 -7.21
N THR A 85 -18.32 6.29 -7.23
CA THR A 85 -17.79 7.66 -7.21
C THR A 85 -17.05 8.00 -5.91
N VAL A 86 -17.53 7.51 -4.77
CA VAL A 86 -16.85 7.72 -3.47
C VAL A 86 -15.50 6.98 -3.44
N TRP A 87 -15.46 5.74 -3.94
CA TRP A 87 -14.23 4.95 -3.97
C TRP A 87 -13.21 5.52 -4.97
N ALA A 88 -13.65 6.03 -6.11
CA ALA A 88 -12.76 6.71 -7.06
C ALA A 88 -12.11 7.96 -6.44
N SER A 89 -12.89 8.77 -5.70
CA SER A 89 -12.38 9.97 -5.06
C SER A 89 -11.35 9.66 -3.96
N SER A 90 -11.56 8.61 -3.16
CA SER A 90 -10.61 8.22 -2.13
C SER A 90 -9.30 7.68 -2.72
N CYS A 91 -9.35 6.96 -3.84
CA CYS A 91 -8.15 6.53 -4.56
C CYS A 91 -7.32 7.71 -5.09
N ILE A 92 -7.97 8.71 -5.71
CA ILE A 92 -7.27 9.88 -6.25
C ILE A 92 -6.67 10.74 -5.13
N VAL A 93 -7.44 11.01 -4.08
CA VAL A 93 -6.95 11.80 -2.94
C VAL A 93 -5.82 11.08 -2.20
N GLY A 94 -5.93 9.76 -2.02
CA GLY A 94 -4.88 8.95 -1.42
C GLY A 94 -3.58 8.95 -2.22
N ALA A 95 -3.67 8.91 -3.56
CA ALA A 95 -2.49 9.01 -4.43
C ALA A 95 -1.80 10.38 -4.32
N ILE A 96 -2.58 11.47 -4.33
CA ILE A 96 -2.05 12.84 -4.21
C ILE A 96 -1.36 13.03 -2.86
N ILE A 97 -2.04 12.66 -1.76
CA ILE A 97 -1.49 12.81 -0.41
C ILE A 97 -0.25 11.92 -0.21
N GLY A 98 -0.26 10.68 -0.70
CA GLY A 98 0.88 9.77 -0.58
C GLY A 98 2.14 10.29 -1.29
N LEU A 99 1.97 10.86 -2.48
CA LEU A 99 3.06 11.46 -3.25
C LEU A 99 3.61 12.73 -2.57
N LEU A 100 2.72 13.50 -1.95
CA LEU A 100 3.07 14.71 -1.20
C LEU A 100 3.84 14.38 0.09
N ILE A 101 3.43 13.33 0.82
CA ILE A 101 4.15 12.84 2.01
C ILE A 101 5.54 12.32 1.62
N ALA A 102 5.66 11.57 0.52
CA ALA A 102 6.95 11.02 0.09
C ALA A 102 8.00 12.10 -0.20
N GLN A 103 7.58 13.24 -0.74
CA GLN A 103 8.47 14.36 -1.04
C GLN A 103 8.80 15.21 0.20
N LEU A 104 7.82 15.43 1.08
CA LEU A 104 7.99 16.28 2.27
C LEU A 104 8.66 15.57 3.44
N ALA A 105 8.49 14.25 3.59
CA ALA A 105 9.05 13.47 4.68
C ALA A 105 10.57 13.65 4.88
N PRO A 106 11.44 13.51 3.84
CA PRO A 106 12.87 13.70 4.02
C PRO A 106 13.24 15.15 4.37
N GLN A 107 12.50 16.14 3.87
CA GLN A 107 12.76 17.56 4.16
C GLN A 107 12.44 17.91 5.62
N ILE A 108 11.32 17.39 6.14
CA ILE A 108 10.92 17.63 7.53
C ILE A 108 11.87 16.91 8.48
N LEU A 109 12.27 15.67 8.17
CA LEU A 109 13.26 14.95 8.97
C LEU A 109 14.61 15.68 8.94
N GLY A 110 15.11 16.09 7.78
CA GLY A 110 16.36 16.84 7.66
C GLY A 110 16.38 18.12 8.52
N ALA A 111 15.26 18.83 8.59
CA ALA A 111 15.11 20.03 9.41
C ALA A 111 15.15 19.75 10.93
N ILE A 112 14.69 18.58 11.39
CA ILE A 112 14.64 18.23 12.81
C ILE A 112 15.98 17.65 13.30
N ILE A 113 16.64 16.85 12.47
CA ILE A 113 17.83 16.09 12.89
C ILE A 113 19.14 16.79 12.49
N GLY A 114 19.08 17.84 11.66
CA GLY A 114 20.25 18.61 11.22
C GLY A 114 21.19 17.85 10.29
N GLN A 115 20.77 16.70 9.76
CA GLN A 115 21.47 15.93 8.74
C GLN A 115 20.52 15.61 7.59
N ASP A 116 20.99 15.74 6.35
CA ASP A 116 20.26 15.27 5.18
C ASP A 116 20.20 13.74 5.22
N ILE A 117 19.05 13.18 5.65
CA ILE A 117 18.80 11.74 5.52
C ILE A 117 18.48 11.46 4.05
N THR A 118 19.54 11.32 3.26
CA THR A 118 19.45 10.81 1.89
C THR A 118 19.38 9.30 1.95
N CYS A 119 18.16 8.79 2.04
CA CYS A 119 17.78 7.65 1.23
C CYS A 119 16.87 8.16 0.10
#